data_AF-A0A7Y4RML3-F1
#
_entry.id   AF-A0A7Y4RML3-F1
#
_cell.length_a   1.000
_cell.length_b   1.000
_cell.length_c   1.000
_cell.angle_alpha   90.00
_cell.angle_beta   90.00
_cell.angle_gamma   90.00
#
_symmetry.space_group_name_H-M   'P 1'
#
loop_
_entity.id
_entity.type
_entity.pdbx_description
1 polymer ?
#
loop_
_entity_poly.entity_id
_entity_poly.type
_entity_poly.pdbx_seq_one_letter_code
_entity_poly.pdbx_strand_id
1 'polypeptide(L)'
;MRPTIPLGLALLALPVHSLGGQSGAPTHGGILLVEDRRAPSREDVVLLENAARGGDVTLMVRGIRALGRLERPPVGVALGPLLSHWLPAVRGAAADALAQSIQAMHPDSAMLASGSEWSQVVELLTRAAASEGAPQVQGMLALALGRIPYPTAEARAAARVRLVVLSLRTERNPDAAVNVTRAVETIIRKDPRRHPVEEPLLERLRVLARRPEGDPRLRRHALGALLAAGQADLPTLASAADAPDEQLRRLAVSGLDRLAEGNERGRLLARSLGDKSSMVRLEAVRARFRSGGAAACGDGARLVGDAVPQVALAAIDLLRRCAGDSRALRALERRLSRSGADWRSRAHAIVALAAVSPERAGAMLPRVASDSLWEVRQYAARAAAALRDTATLRRLARDGSANVREAAVTGLKEVAGHADDAFYRRSLGSEDGAEVIAAALALAATPARRDAIEALVPALERITRERRETSRDPRLALLARIRELGDSTLTPRLTPLLVDFDPVVAESAATILTQWTGRVHHPAPERLSPVEVTFEEAEGLRGFLLRFTMESGGTFDVAFDLDDAPVAAVRIAQLARRGFYDGLTWHRMVPNFVLQGGSPGANEYAGDGPFIRDELGVLTHARGTLGLSTRG
;
A
#
# COMPACT_ATOMS: atom_id res chain seq x y z
N MET A 1 -49.31 -27.94 9.71
CA MET A 1 -48.45 -29.14 9.84
C MET A 1 -47.04 -28.78 9.40
N ARG A 2 -46.17 -28.54 10.37
CA ARG A 2 -44.71 -28.35 10.24
C ARG A 2 -44.13 -28.93 11.54
N PRO A 3 -43.24 -29.93 11.51
CA PRO A 3 -42.65 -30.44 12.74
C PRO A 3 -41.38 -29.67 13.07
N THR A 4 -41.34 -29.20 14.32
CA THR A 4 -40.16 -28.84 15.09
C THR A 4 -39.23 -30.04 15.28
N ILE A 5 -37.91 -29.84 15.14
CA ILE A 5 -36.86 -30.79 15.54
C ILE A 5 -35.90 -30.04 16.48
N PRO A 6 -35.46 -30.64 17.61
CA PRO A 6 -34.86 -29.90 18.72
C PRO A 6 -33.32 -29.80 18.65
N LEU A 7 -32.79 -28.77 19.34
CA LEU A 7 -31.38 -28.60 19.66
C LEU A 7 -30.87 -29.73 20.56
N GLY A 8 -29.71 -30.29 20.22
CA GLY A 8 -28.90 -31.15 21.07
C GLY A 8 -27.49 -31.28 20.52
N LEU A 9 -26.60 -30.32 20.82
CA LEU A 9 -25.17 -30.44 20.55
C LEU A 9 -24.49 -31.03 21.78
N ALA A 10 -24.17 -32.33 21.73
CA ALA A 10 -23.28 -32.97 22.67
C ALA A 10 -21.83 -32.67 22.23
N LEU A 11 -21.09 -31.95 23.08
CA LEU A 11 -19.64 -31.81 23.02
C LEU A 11 -19.00 -33.18 23.31
N LEU A 12 -18.62 -33.91 22.26
CA LEU A 12 -17.66 -35.01 22.35
C LEU A 12 -16.26 -34.43 22.12
N ALA A 13 -15.52 -34.25 23.21
CA ALA A 13 -14.09 -34.01 23.18
C ALA A 13 -13.40 -35.26 22.62
N LEU A 14 -12.90 -35.18 21.40
CA LEU A 14 -11.98 -36.18 20.85
C LEU A 14 -10.56 -35.90 21.36
N PRO A 15 -9.79 -36.92 21.76
CA PRO A 15 -8.46 -36.72 22.30
C PRO A 15 -7.51 -36.27 21.19
N VAL A 16 -6.71 -35.25 21.50
CA VAL A 16 -5.55 -34.82 20.73
C VAL A 16 -4.60 -36.01 20.59
N HIS A 17 -4.64 -36.66 19.42
CA HIS A 17 -3.59 -37.59 19.05
C HIS A 17 -2.37 -36.76 18.65
N SER A 18 -1.35 -36.81 19.51
CA SER A 18 0.03 -36.52 19.15
C SER A 18 0.42 -37.45 17.99
N LEU A 19 0.44 -36.91 16.77
CA LEU A 19 1.04 -37.60 15.62
C LEU A 19 2.54 -37.35 15.65
N GLY A 20 3.25 -38.30 16.25
CA GLY A 20 4.70 -38.45 16.07
C GLY A 20 5.05 -38.87 14.65
N GLY A 21 6.10 -38.23 14.13
CA GLY A 21 6.91 -38.53 12.94
C GLY A 21 6.57 -39.75 12.08
N GLN A 22 5.90 -39.48 10.95
CA GLN A 22 6.21 -40.11 9.67
C GLN A 22 6.08 -39.02 8.59
N SER A 23 7.15 -38.81 7.84
CA SER A 23 7.18 -37.92 6.68
C SER A 23 6.25 -38.45 5.58
N GLY A 24 4.97 -38.08 5.63
CA GLY A 24 4.01 -38.41 4.58
C GLY A 24 4.40 -37.77 3.24
N ALA A 25 3.93 -38.37 2.14
CA ALA A 25 4.08 -37.78 0.82
C ALA A 25 3.52 -36.35 0.79
N PRO A 26 4.16 -35.40 0.10
CA PRO A 26 3.69 -34.03 0.02
C PRO A 26 2.31 -33.95 -0.62
N THR A 27 1.38 -33.24 0.02
CA THR A 27 0.02 -32.96 -0.49
C THR A 27 -0.19 -31.46 -0.63
N HIS A 28 -1.21 -31.05 -1.40
CA HIS A 28 -1.55 -29.62 -1.55
C HIS A 28 -1.87 -28.97 -0.19
N GLY A 29 -2.68 -29.64 0.64
CA GLY A 29 -3.00 -29.17 1.99
C GLY A 29 -1.80 -29.14 2.92
N GLY A 30 -0.92 -30.14 2.86
CA GLY A 30 0.30 -30.17 3.66
C GLY A 30 1.27 -29.02 3.33
N ILE A 31 1.44 -28.71 2.04
CA ILE A 31 2.25 -27.56 1.60
C ILE A 31 1.63 -26.25 2.11
N LEU A 32 0.33 -26.06 1.93
CA LEU A 32 -0.37 -24.84 2.37
C LEU A 32 -0.24 -24.62 3.88
N LEU A 33 -0.50 -25.66 4.68
CA LEU A 33 -0.41 -25.59 6.14
C LEU A 33 1.02 -25.25 6.61
N VAL A 34 2.03 -25.90 6.02
CA VAL A 34 3.43 -25.67 6.36
C VAL A 34 3.89 -24.26 5.95
N GLU A 35 3.51 -23.81 4.76
CA GLU A 35 3.77 -22.45 4.30
C GLU A 35 3.12 -21.42 5.23
N ASP A 36 1.88 -21.68 5.67
CA ASP A 36 1.09 -20.77 6.50
C ASP A 36 1.71 -20.50 7.87
N ARG A 37 2.19 -21.56 8.52
CA ARG A 37 2.95 -21.44 9.76
C ARG A 37 4.40 -20.99 9.59
N ARG A 38 4.84 -20.65 8.37
CA ARG A 38 6.22 -20.24 8.04
C ARG A 38 7.28 -21.31 8.31
N ALA A 39 6.93 -22.59 8.21
CA ALA A 39 7.85 -23.73 8.38
C ALA A 39 8.83 -23.58 9.58
N PRO A 40 8.33 -23.58 10.83
CA PRO A 40 9.14 -23.38 12.03
C PRO A 40 10.13 -24.53 12.30
N SER A 41 9.85 -25.74 11.82
CA SER A 41 10.69 -26.92 12.04
C SER A 41 11.56 -27.28 10.83
N ARG A 42 12.57 -28.13 11.02
CA ARG A 42 13.33 -28.68 9.88
C ARG A 42 12.49 -29.65 9.04
N GLU A 43 11.62 -30.42 9.68
CA GLU A 43 10.71 -31.36 9.01
C GLU A 43 9.80 -30.66 8.01
N ASP A 44 9.35 -29.45 8.36
CA ASP A 44 8.53 -28.60 7.50
C ASP A 44 9.27 -28.20 6.23
N VAL A 45 10.52 -27.75 6.39
CA VAL A 45 11.36 -27.41 5.24
C VAL A 45 11.61 -28.64 4.37
N VAL A 46 11.84 -29.80 4.99
CA VAL A 46 12.03 -31.08 4.27
C VAL A 46 10.77 -31.47 3.49
N LEU A 47 9.56 -31.27 4.04
CA LEU A 47 8.31 -31.51 3.34
C LEU A 47 8.21 -30.65 2.07
N LEU A 48 8.52 -29.36 2.19
CA LEU A 48 8.51 -28.45 1.05
C LEU A 48 9.61 -28.76 0.02
N GLU A 49 10.81 -29.14 0.48
CA GLU A 49 11.91 -29.61 -0.39
C GLU A 49 11.51 -30.88 -1.16
N ASN A 50 10.82 -31.82 -0.51
CA ASN A 50 10.31 -33.04 -1.14
C ASN A 50 9.23 -32.72 -2.17
N ALA A 51 8.32 -31.79 -1.88
CA ALA A 51 7.35 -31.31 -2.85
C ALA A 51 8.04 -30.72 -4.10
N ALA A 52 9.05 -29.86 -3.90
CA ALA A 52 9.81 -29.21 -4.97
C ALA A 52 10.65 -30.16 -5.84
N ARG A 53 10.78 -31.44 -5.46
CA ARG A 53 11.50 -32.48 -6.22
C ARG A 53 10.60 -33.65 -6.65
N GLY A 54 9.30 -33.58 -6.37
CA GLY A 54 8.33 -34.64 -6.66
C GLY A 54 8.02 -34.82 -8.15
N GLY A 55 7.23 -35.85 -8.50
CA GLY A 55 6.84 -36.11 -9.89
C GLY A 55 5.64 -35.29 -10.38
N ASP A 56 4.81 -34.77 -9.47
CA ASP A 56 3.66 -33.93 -9.80
C ASP A 56 4.08 -32.47 -9.97
N VAL A 57 3.90 -31.93 -11.17
CA VAL A 57 4.33 -30.57 -11.53
C VAL A 57 3.61 -29.49 -10.71
N THR A 58 2.35 -29.70 -10.36
CA THR A 58 1.55 -28.74 -9.60
C THR A 58 2.03 -28.67 -8.16
N LEU A 59 2.26 -29.84 -7.53
CA LEU A 59 2.88 -29.92 -6.20
C LEU A 59 4.30 -29.35 -6.20
N MET A 60 5.06 -29.61 -7.26
CA MET A 60 6.41 -29.08 -7.43
C MET A 60 6.42 -27.55 -7.46
N VAL A 61 5.62 -26.92 -8.32
CA VAL A 61 5.54 -25.46 -8.42
C VAL A 61 5.09 -24.83 -7.11
N ARG A 62 4.12 -25.43 -6.41
CA ARG A 62 3.66 -24.95 -5.09
C ARG A 62 4.75 -25.08 -4.02
N GLY A 63 5.46 -26.21 -3.96
CA GLY A 63 6.58 -26.40 -3.05
C GLY A 63 7.71 -25.38 -3.28
N ILE A 64 8.06 -25.13 -4.55
CA ILE A 64 9.07 -24.13 -4.93
C ILE A 64 8.66 -22.73 -4.46
N ARG A 65 7.41 -22.32 -4.70
CA ARG A 65 6.88 -21.02 -4.28
C ARG A 65 6.87 -20.88 -2.76
N ALA A 66 6.39 -21.91 -2.05
CA ALA A 66 6.36 -21.94 -0.60
C ALA A 66 7.77 -21.76 0.00
N LEU A 67 8.77 -22.46 -0.55
CA LEU A 67 10.18 -22.30 -0.14
C LEU A 67 10.70 -20.87 -0.36
N GLY A 68 10.39 -20.26 -1.50
CA GLY A 68 10.74 -18.86 -1.78
C GLY A 68 10.12 -17.88 -0.79
N ARG A 69 8.82 -18.06 -0.48
CA ARG A 69 8.05 -17.22 0.46
C ARG A 69 8.48 -17.35 1.91
N LEU A 70 9.32 -18.33 2.27
CA LEU A 70 9.95 -18.36 3.59
C LEU A 70 10.96 -17.21 3.78
N GLU A 71 11.47 -16.62 2.70
CA GLU A 71 12.46 -15.54 2.72
C GLU A 71 13.75 -15.91 3.48
N ARG A 72 14.18 -17.16 3.30
CA ARG A 72 15.41 -17.72 3.88
C ARG A 72 16.44 -17.91 2.76
N PRO A 73 17.51 -17.09 2.67
CA PRO A 73 18.48 -17.16 1.57
C PRO A 73 19.09 -18.56 1.34
N PRO A 74 19.48 -19.34 2.37
CA PRO A 74 20.01 -20.68 2.16
C PRO A 74 19.00 -21.64 1.51
N VAL A 75 17.71 -21.50 1.85
CA VAL A 75 16.62 -22.29 1.26
C VAL A 75 16.45 -21.92 -0.22
N GLY A 76 16.57 -20.63 -0.55
CA GLY A 76 16.53 -20.15 -1.92
C GLY A 76 17.65 -20.71 -2.78
N VAL A 77 18.90 -20.64 -2.32
CA VAL A 77 20.07 -21.15 -3.06
C VAL A 77 19.91 -22.62 -3.44
N ALA A 78 19.29 -23.44 -2.58
CA ALA A 78 19.02 -24.84 -2.84
C ALA A 78 18.05 -25.10 -4.03
N LEU A 79 17.30 -24.09 -4.48
CA LEU A 79 16.43 -24.15 -5.66
C LEU A 79 17.17 -23.94 -6.98
N GLY A 80 18.43 -23.50 -6.95
CA GLY A 80 19.25 -23.20 -8.13
C GLY A 80 19.23 -24.27 -9.23
N PRO A 81 19.36 -25.58 -8.93
CA PRO A 81 19.30 -26.64 -9.95
C PRO A 81 18.00 -26.65 -10.78
N LEU A 82 16.88 -26.21 -10.20
CA LEU A 82 15.57 -26.19 -10.87
C LEU A 82 15.49 -25.14 -11.99
N LEU A 83 16.42 -24.19 -12.05
CA LEU A 83 16.57 -23.29 -13.20
C LEU A 83 16.96 -24.01 -14.50
N SER A 84 17.43 -25.26 -14.43
CA SER A 84 17.75 -26.09 -15.61
C SER A 84 16.70 -27.17 -15.86
N HIS A 85 15.56 -27.14 -15.16
CA HIS A 85 14.52 -28.15 -15.30
C HIS A 85 13.90 -28.12 -16.71
N TRP A 86 13.53 -29.27 -17.27
CA TRP A 86 13.01 -29.36 -18.64
C TRP A 86 11.68 -28.62 -18.84
N LEU A 87 10.83 -28.57 -17.80
CA LEU A 87 9.58 -27.81 -17.81
C LEU A 87 9.76 -26.29 -17.58
N PRO A 88 9.26 -25.43 -18.49
CA PRO A 88 9.31 -23.97 -18.32
C PRO A 88 8.60 -23.46 -17.05
N ALA A 89 7.49 -24.09 -16.64
CA ALA A 89 6.76 -23.70 -15.44
C ALA A 89 7.60 -23.82 -14.16
N VAL A 90 8.40 -24.90 -14.07
CA VAL A 90 9.32 -25.16 -12.96
C VAL A 90 10.46 -24.14 -12.95
N ARG A 91 11.06 -23.87 -14.11
CA ARG A 91 12.14 -22.86 -14.23
C ARG A 91 11.65 -21.46 -13.85
N GLY A 92 10.46 -21.07 -14.31
CA GLY A 92 9.84 -19.79 -13.96
C GLY A 92 9.54 -19.66 -12.48
N ALA A 93 8.99 -20.71 -11.85
CA ALA A 93 8.74 -20.75 -10.41
C ALA A 93 10.05 -20.68 -9.60
N ALA A 94 11.10 -21.39 -10.04
CA ALA A 94 12.40 -21.37 -9.39
C ALA A 94 13.06 -19.99 -9.46
N ALA A 95 13.00 -19.34 -10.63
CA ALA A 95 13.50 -17.97 -10.81
C ALA A 95 12.82 -17.00 -9.85
N ASP A 96 11.50 -17.12 -9.71
CA ASP A 96 10.74 -16.30 -8.80
C ASP A 96 11.09 -16.58 -7.33
N ALA A 97 11.09 -17.84 -6.92
CA ALA A 97 11.38 -18.25 -5.54
C ALA A 97 12.80 -17.85 -5.09
N LEU A 98 13.79 -17.93 -5.97
CA LEU A 98 15.16 -17.45 -5.74
C LEU A 98 15.20 -15.94 -5.47
N ALA A 99 14.49 -15.13 -6.25
CA ALA A 99 14.42 -13.69 -6.00
C ALA A 99 13.62 -13.36 -4.73
N GLN A 100 12.59 -14.15 -4.39
CA GLN A 100 11.80 -13.99 -3.17
C GLN A 100 12.62 -14.30 -1.93
N SER A 101 13.45 -15.35 -1.96
CA SER A 101 14.18 -15.83 -0.78
C SER A 101 15.15 -14.81 -0.18
N ILE A 102 15.51 -13.78 -0.95
CA ILE A 102 16.42 -12.70 -0.54
C ILE A 102 15.73 -11.34 -0.42
N GLN A 103 14.39 -11.24 -0.50
CA GLN A 103 13.69 -9.96 -0.38
C GLN A 103 13.84 -9.33 1.01
N ALA A 104 13.90 -10.14 2.06
CA ALA A 104 14.11 -9.68 3.44
C ALA A 104 15.54 -9.14 3.70
N MET A 105 16.49 -9.33 2.78
CA MET A 105 17.86 -8.81 2.90
C MET A 105 17.88 -7.31 2.55
N HIS A 106 17.56 -6.47 3.53
CA HIS A 106 17.64 -5.01 3.38
C HIS A 106 19.10 -4.52 3.29
N PRO A 107 19.39 -3.44 2.52
CA PRO A 107 20.72 -2.79 2.44
C PRO A 107 21.38 -2.49 3.79
N ASP A 108 20.57 -2.21 4.81
CA ASP A 108 21.01 -1.86 6.17
C ASP A 108 20.94 -3.05 7.15
N SER A 109 20.58 -4.26 6.66
CA SER A 109 20.51 -5.46 7.50
C SER A 109 21.91 -6.06 7.73
N ALA A 110 22.16 -6.52 8.96
CA ALA A 110 23.36 -7.29 9.29
C ALA A 110 23.53 -8.56 8.42
N MET A 111 22.45 -9.06 7.79
CA MET A 111 22.47 -10.19 6.86
C MET A 111 23.18 -9.91 5.53
N LEU A 112 23.32 -8.66 5.10
CA LEU A 112 24.16 -8.33 3.93
C LEU A 112 25.65 -8.39 4.25
N ALA A 113 26.04 -8.42 5.54
CA ALA A 113 27.43 -8.46 5.94
C ALA A 113 28.14 -9.80 5.62
N SER A 114 27.40 -10.89 5.37
CA SER A 114 27.98 -12.16 4.88
C SER A 114 28.09 -12.25 3.35
N GLY A 115 27.29 -11.49 2.60
CA GLY A 115 27.37 -11.27 1.14
C GLY A 115 27.27 -12.48 0.19
N SER A 116 27.38 -13.71 0.69
CA SER A 116 27.62 -14.90 -0.12
C SER A 116 26.37 -15.40 -0.82
N GLU A 117 25.24 -15.48 -0.13
CA GLU A 117 23.99 -16.05 -0.64
C GLU A 117 23.32 -15.11 -1.64
N TRP A 118 23.34 -13.81 -1.36
CA TRP A 118 22.86 -12.79 -2.30
C TRP A 118 23.61 -12.88 -3.64
N SER A 119 24.94 -12.96 -3.58
CA SER A 119 25.79 -13.06 -4.77
C SER A 119 25.51 -14.33 -5.56
N GLN A 120 25.36 -15.47 -4.86
CA GLN A 120 25.00 -16.75 -5.47
C GLN A 120 23.64 -16.70 -6.18
N VAL A 121 22.61 -16.13 -5.55
CA VAL A 121 21.28 -15.99 -6.15
C VAL A 121 21.33 -15.14 -7.43
N VAL A 122 22.03 -14.00 -7.38
CA VAL A 122 22.20 -13.12 -8.55
C VAL A 122 22.95 -13.84 -9.67
N GLU A 123 23.98 -14.61 -9.35
CA GLU A 123 24.74 -15.39 -10.33
C GLU A 123 23.89 -16.48 -10.97
N LEU A 124 23.13 -17.25 -10.17
CA LEU A 124 22.22 -18.30 -10.65
C LEU A 124 21.20 -17.72 -11.65
N LEU A 125 20.53 -16.62 -11.27
CA LEU A 125 19.54 -15.96 -12.12
C LEU A 125 20.19 -15.36 -13.39
N THR A 126 21.38 -14.79 -13.27
CA THR A 126 22.11 -14.23 -14.43
C THR A 126 22.51 -15.31 -15.42
N ARG A 127 23.02 -16.46 -14.93
CA ARG A 127 23.39 -17.58 -15.80
C ARG A 127 22.18 -18.18 -16.51
N ALA A 128 21.08 -18.39 -15.78
CA ALA A 128 19.82 -18.87 -16.39
C ALA A 128 19.28 -17.89 -17.44
N ALA A 129 19.31 -16.58 -17.14
CA ALA A 129 18.89 -15.54 -18.08
C ALA A 129 19.73 -15.53 -19.36
N ALA A 130 21.03 -15.84 -19.29
CA ALA A 130 21.92 -15.84 -20.45
C ALA A 130 21.59 -16.95 -21.46
N SER A 131 21.14 -18.12 -21.01
CA SER A 131 20.91 -19.29 -21.86
C SER A 131 19.43 -19.62 -22.12
N GLU A 132 18.49 -19.09 -21.34
CA GLU A 132 17.07 -19.44 -21.45
C GLU A 132 16.50 -19.13 -22.85
N GLY A 133 15.81 -20.10 -23.45
CA GLY A 133 15.21 -19.97 -24.78
C GLY A 133 13.70 -19.71 -24.76
N ALA A 134 13.00 -20.09 -23.69
CA ALA A 134 11.55 -19.93 -23.58
C ALA A 134 11.18 -18.49 -23.20
N PRO A 135 10.43 -17.74 -24.05
CA PRO A 135 10.13 -16.33 -23.80
C PRO A 135 9.42 -16.06 -22.46
N GLN A 136 8.51 -16.96 -22.06
CA GLN A 136 7.82 -16.85 -20.77
C GLN A 136 8.79 -16.94 -19.58
N VAL A 137 9.83 -17.76 -19.67
CA VAL A 137 10.84 -17.89 -18.60
C VAL A 137 11.83 -16.74 -18.66
N GLN A 138 12.19 -16.24 -19.84
CA GLN A 138 12.97 -15.01 -19.99
C GLN A 138 12.27 -13.82 -19.31
N GLY A 139 10.96 -13.70 -19.48
CA GLY A 139 10.15 -12.71 -18.78
C GLY A 139 10.22 -12.86 -17.26
N MET A 140 10.04 -14.08 -16.73
CA MET A 140 10.12 -14.35 -15.29
C MET A 140 11.51 -14.07 -14.70
N LEU A 141 12.57 -14.46 -15.41
CA LEU A 141 13.96 -14.18 -15.02
C LEU A 141 14.24 -12.68 -14.99
N ALA A 142 13.71 -11.92 -15.95
CA ALA A 142 13.84 -10.47 -15.96
C ALA A 142 13.13 -9.85 -14.75
N LEU A 143 11.92 -10.29 -14.41
CA LEU A 143 11.18 -9.81 -13.23
C LEU A 143 11.91 -10.15 -11.92
N ALA A 144 12.44 -11.37 -11.83
CA ALA A 144 13.25 -11.82 -10.72
C ALA A 144 14.48 -10.91 -10.54
N LEU A 145 15.26 -10.68 -11.59
CA LEU A 145 16.40 -9.74 -11.56
C LEU A 145 15.95 -8.32 -11.23
N GLY A 146 14.81 -7.87 -11.78
CA GLY A 146 14.28 -6.52 -11.59
C GLY A 146 13.94 -6.17 -10.14
N ARG A 147 13.59 -7.17 -9.32
CA ARG A 147 13.07 -6.95 -7.96
C ARG A 147 14.08 -7.20 -6.84
N ILE A 148 15.27 -7.72 -7.14
CA ILE A 148 16.33 -7.99 -6.16
C ILE A 148 16.76 -6.70 -5.44
N PRO A 149 16.96 -6.73 -4.11
CA PRO A 149 17.52 -5.61 -3.37
C PRO A 149 19.03 -5.50 -3.63
N TYR A 150 19.41 -4.80 -4.71
CA TYR A 150 20.82 -4.55 -5.02
C TYR A 150 21.44 -3.57 -4.01
N PRO A 151 22.53 -3.93 -3.31
CA PRO A 151 23.12 -3.07 -2.28
C PRO A 151 23.85 -1.86 -2.87
N THR A 152 24.58 -2.04 -3.97
CA THR A 152 25.45 -1.00 -4.55
C THR A 152 24.95 -0.46 -5.89
N ALA A 153 25.45 0.72 -6.28
CA ALA A 153 25.09 1.35 -7.56
C ALA A 153 25.64 0.54 -8.75
N GLU A 154 26.82 -0.02 -8.59
CA GLU A 154 27.51 -0.86 -9.57
C GLU A 154 26.71 -2.14 -9.82
N ALA A 155 26.19 -2.77 -8.76
CA ALA A 155 25.36 -3.96 -8.87
C ALA A 155 24.04 -3.66 -9.60
N ARG A 156 23.43 -2.49 -9.35
CA ARG A 156 22.25 -2.01 -10.08
C ARG A 156 22.55 -1.75 -11.56
N ALA A 157 23.67 -1.08 -11.86
CA ALA A 157 24.10 -0.83 -13.24
C ALA A 157 24.32 -2.14 -14.00
N ALA A 158 25.03 -3.10 -13.40
CA ALA A 158 25.23 -4.42 -13.98
C ALA A 158 23.91 -5.16 -14.25
N ALA A 159 22.92 -5.05 -13.35
CA ALA A 159 21.60 -5.59 -13.56
C ALA A 159 20.87 -4.94 -14.74
N ARG A 160 20.95 -3.61 -14.90
CA ARG A 160 20.36 -2.91 -16.05
C ARG A 160 20.98 -3.35 -17.38
N VAL A 161 22.30 -3.52 -17.44
CA VAL A 161 22.98 -4.04 -18.64
C VAL A 161 22.46 -5.44 -19.01
N ARG A 162 22.29 -6.33 -18.02
CA ARG A 162 21.71 -7.67 -18.25
C ARG A 162 20.29 -7.61 -18.80
N LEU A 163 19.46 -6.70 -18.27
CA LEU A 163 18.10 -6.50 -18.76
C LEU A 163 18.06 -5.93 -20.17
N VAL A 164 19.01 -5.06 -20.56
CA VAL A 164 19.16 -4.61 -21.96
C VAL A 164 19.41 -5.80 -22.88
N VAL A 165 20.34 -6.69 -22.53
CA VAL A 165 20.63 -7.89 -23.33
C VAL A 165 19.38 -8.78 -23.45
N LEU A 166 18.65 -9.02 -22.36
CA LEU A 166 17.39 -9.77 -22.41
C LEU A 166 16.33 -9.07 -23.28
N SER A 167 16.27 -7.75 -23.25
CA SER A 167 15.30 -6.99 -24.05
C SER A 167 15.51 -7.15 -25.56
N LEU A 168 16.75 -7.38 -26.00
CA LEU A 168 17.08 -7.65 -27.39
C LEU A 168 16.63 -9.06 -27.81
N ARG A 169 16.77 -10.04 -26.91
CA ARG A 169 16.37 -11.44 -27.16
C ARG A 169 14.86 -11.66 -27.12
N THR A 170 14.13 -10.80 -26.42
CA THR A 170 12.68 -10.90 -26.22
C THR A 170 11.87 -10.00 -27.15
N GLU A 171 12.50 -9.19 -28.01
CA GLU A 171 11.80 -8.16 -28.82
C GLU A 171 10.69 -8.71 -29.73
N ARG A 172 10.80 -9.98 -30.14
CA ARG A 172 9.78 -10.66 -30.97
C ARG A 172 8.61 -11.25 -30.18
N ASN A 173 8.68 -11.28 -28.85
CA ASN A 173 7.63 -11.79 -27.99
C ASN A 173 7.07 -10.64 -27.12
N PRO A 174 5.84 -10.17 -27.37
CA PRO A 174 5.27 -9.01 -26.68
C PRO A 174 5.23 -9.15 -25.16
N ASP A 175 4.80 -10.31 -24.63
CA ASP A 175 4.67 -10.50 -23.18
C ASP A 175 6.03 -10.55 -22.47
N ALA A 176 7.02 -11.20 -23.08
CA ALA A 176 8.38 -11.21 -22.56
C ALA A 176 9.00 -9.81 -22.60
N ALA A 177 8.83 -9.06 -23.70
CA ALA A 177 9.34 -7.70 -23.84
C ALA A 177 8.70 -6.75 -22.81
N VAL A 178 7.40 -6.90 -22.52
CA VAL A 178 6.70 -6.16 -21.46
C VAL A 178 7.32 -6.46 -20.10
N ASN A 179 7.52 -7.73 -19.75
CA ASN A 179 8.11 -8.12 -18.46
C ASN A 179 9.55 -7.64 -18.30
N VAL A 180 10.36 -7.67 -19.36
CA VAL A 180 11.72 -7.13 -19.33
C VAL A 180 11.72 -5.61 -19.14
N THR A 181 10.88 -4.89 -19.87
CA THR A 181 10.81 -3.43 -19.75
C THR A 181 10.26 -3.01 -18.38
N ARG A 182 9.32 -3.78 -17.83
CA ARG A 182 8.84 -3.62 -16.46
C ARG A 182 9.96 -3.81 -15.44
N ALA A 183 10.79 -4.84 -15.59
CA ALA A 183 11.93 -5.06 -14.72
C ALA A 183 12.92 -3.87 -14.75
N VAL A 184 13.17 -3.31 -15.94
CA VAL A 184 13.98 -2.08 -16.09
C VAL A 184 13.36 -0.93 -15.32
N GLU A 185 12.06 -0.68 -15.50
CA GLU A 185 11.35 0.36 -14.76
C GLU A 185 11.44 0.15 -13.25
N THR A 186 11.28 -1.08 -12.77
CA THR A 186 11.36 -1.42 -11.34
C THR A 186 12.73 -1.08 -10.76
N ILE A 187 13.83 -1.47 -11.42
CA ILE A 187 15.19 -1.16 -10.94
C ILE A 187 15.42 0.35 -10.88
N ILE A 188 15.01 1.10 -11.91
CA ILE A 188 15.19 2.56 -11.93
C ILE A 188 14.39 3.21 -10.80
N ARG A 189 13.14 2.78 -10.56
CA ARG A 189 12.30 3.33 -9.49
C ARG A 189 12.80 3.00 -8.09
N LYS A 190 13.39 1.82 -7.90
CA LYS A 190 13.93 1.36 -6.61
C LYS A 190 15.29 1.96 -6.26
N ASP A 191 15.94 2.74 -7.13
CA ASP A 191 17.22 3.39 -6.81
C ASP A 191 17.00 4.63 -5.92
N PRO A 192 17.29 4.56 -4.61
CA PRO A 192 17.04 5.67 -3.68
C PRO A 192 17.90 6.90 -3.99
N ARG A 193 19.05 6.71 -4.64
CA ARG A 193 20.02 7.77 -4.95
C ARG A 193 19.90 8.28 -6.39
N ARG A 194 19.00 7.70 -7.19
CA ARG A 194 18.73 8.06 -8.60
C ARG A 194 20.02 8.22 -9.41
N HIS A 195 20.90 7.23 -9.35
CA HIS A 195 22.14 7.28 -10.12
C HIS A 195 21.82 7.39 -11.62
N PRO A 196 22.71 7.98 -12.42
CA PRO A 196 22.53 8.07 -13.86
C PRO A 196 22.24 6.71 -14.50
N VAL A 197 21.32 6.71 -15.46
CA VAL A 197 20.98 5.55 -16.28
C VAL A 197 21.82 5.61 -17.57
N GLU A 198 22.25 4.45 -18.06
CA GLU A 198 23.14 4.34 -19.20
C GLU A 198 22.43 4.79 -20.50
N GLU A 199 23.09 5.63 -21.32
CA GLU A 199 22.48 6.22 -22.52
C GLU A 199 21.96 5.18 -23.53
N PRO A 200 22.63 4.05 -23.80
CA PRO A 200 22.07 3.01 -24.69
C PRO A 200 20.73 2.46 -24.21
N LEU A 201 20.53 2.37 -22.89
CA LEU A 201 19.26 1.96 -22.31
C LEU A 201 18.21 3.06 -22.46
N LEU A 202 18.56 4.32 -22.19
CA LEU A 202 17.66 5.46 -22.37
C LEU A 202 17.17 5.57 -23.81
N GLU A 203 18.08 5.43 -24.79
CA GLU A 203 17.72 5.50 -26.20
C GLU A 203 16.77 4.37 -26.60
N ARG A 204 17.03 3.14 -26.13
CA ARG A 204 16.11 2.01 -26.34
C ARG A 204 14.73 2.30 -25.74
N LEU A 205 14.66 2.87 -24.54
CA LEU A 205 13.38 3.24 -23.91
C LEU A 205 12.65 4.33 -24.71
N ARG A 206 13.35 5.33 -25.25
CA ARG A 206 12.74 6.36 -26.13
C ARG A 206 12.17 5.74 -27.40
N VAL A 207 12.92 4.85 -28.05
CA VAL A 207 12.44 4.11 -29.24
C VAL A 207 11.17 3.32 -28.89
N LEU A 208 11.18 2.55 -27.80
CA LEU A 208 10.02 1.76 -27.38
C LEU A 208 8.81 2.63 -27.07
N ALA A 209 8.98 3.76 -26.37
CA ALA A 209 7.89 4.67 -26.02
C ALA A 209 7.26 5.37 -27.23
N ARG A 210 8.07 5.70 -28.24
CA ARG A 210 7.65 6.48 -29.43
C ARG A 210 7.00 5.65 -30.54
N ARG A 211 7.10 4.32 -30.53
CA ARG A 211 6.51 3.44 -31.56
C ARG A 211 4.97 3.51 -31.52
N PRO A 212 4.28 4.17 -32.48
CA PRO A 212 2.84 4.41 -32.39
C PRO A 212 2.01 3.11 -32.38
N GLU A 213 2.42 2.13 -33.19
CA GLU A 213 1.80 0.80 -33.32
C GLU A 213 2.30 -0.22 -32.29
N GLY A 214 3.19 0.17 -31.38
CA GLY A 214 3.73 -0.73 -30.35
C GLY A 214 2.71 -1.10 -29.27
N ASP A 215 2.90 -2.24 -28.61
CA ASP A 215 2.08 -2.69 -27.47
C ASP A 215 1.98 -1.56 -26.42
N PRO A 216 0.76 -1.07 -26.09
CA PRO A 216 0.59 -0.01 -25.10
C PRO A 216 1.21 -0.32 -23.73
N ARG A 217 1.21 -1.58 -23.29
CA ARG A 217 1.84 -2.01 -22.02
C ARG A 217 3.34 -1.75 -22.06
N LEU A 218 3.98 -2.11 -23.17
CA LEU A 218 5.42 -1.92 -23.39
C LEU A 218 5.76 -0.42 -23.40
N ARG A 219 4.99 0.36 -24.16
CA ARG A 219 5.16 1.82 -24.24
C ARG A 219 5.00 2.49 -22.88
N ARG A 220 4.02 2.06 -22.06
CA ARG A 220 3.78 2.60 -20.72
C ARG A 220 4.97 2.35 -19.79
N HIS A 221 5.52 1.13 -19.77
CA HIS A 221 6.69 0.82 -18.94
C HIS A 221 7.94 1.57 -19.44
N ALA A 222 8.13 1.69 -20.75
CA ALA A 222 9.24 2.45 -21.32
C ALA A 222 9.18 3.94 -20.93
N LEU A 223 8.01 4.57 -21.08
CA LEU A 223 7.78 5.94 -20.66
C LEU A 223 7.89 6.09 -19.13
N GLY A 224 7.35 5.14 -18.37
CA GLY A 224 7.46 5.09 -16.91
C GLY A 224 8.92 5.05 -16.42
N ALA A 225 9.76 4.27 -17.09
CA ALA A 225 11.20 4.20 -16.83
C ALA A 225 11.90 5.53 -17.15
N LEU A 226 11.61 6.16 -18.29
CA LEU A 226 12.15 7.47 -18.65
C LEU A 226 11.73 8.55 -17.65
N LEU A 227 10.47 8.55 -17.22
CA LEU A 227 9.97 9.45 -16.19
C LEU A 227 10.64 9.17 -14.84
N ALA A 228 10.86 7.92 -14.46
CA ALA A 228 11.57 7.60 -13.22
C ALA A 228 13.03 8.07 -13.25
N ALA A 229 13.70 7.94 -14.41
CA ALA A 229 15.06 8.41 -14.65
C ALA A 229 15.18 9.94 -14.80
N GLY A 230 14.06 10.65 -14.99
CA GLY A 230 14.09 12.08 -15.31
C GLY A 230 14.58 12.39 -16.73
N GLN A 231 14.45 11.43 -17.65
CA GLN A 231 15.00 11.46 -19.01
C GLN A 231 13.91 11.46 -20.10
N ALA A 232 12.66 11.75 -19.74
CA ALA A 232 11.57 11.86 -20.70
C ALA A 232 11.61 13.23 -21.41
N ASP A 233 11.95 13.22 -22.69
CA ASP A 233 12.05 14.42 -23.53
C ASP A 233 10.73 14.79 -24.22
N LEU A 234 10.66 16.01 -24.75
CA LEU A 234 9.46 16.54 -25.39
C LEU A 234 8.95 15.69 -26.55
N PRO A 235 9.77 15.20 -27.50
CA PRO A 235 9.27 14.33 -28.57
C PRO A 235 8.65 13.02 -28.05
N THR A 236 9.22 12.44 -26.98
CA THR A 236 8.65 11.25 -26.35
C THR A 236 7.32 11.55 -25.68
N LEU A 237 7.22 12.65 -24.93
CA LEU A 237 5.97 13.06 -24.29
C LEU A 237 4.90 13.42 -25.33
N ALA A 238 5.25 14.11 -26.41
CA ALA A 238 4.32 14.46 -27.49
C ALA A 238 3.75 13.19 -28.16
N SER A 239 4.61 12.23 -28.52
CA SER A 239 4.19 10.93 -29.08
C SER A 239 3.23 10.17 -28.15
N ALA A 240 3.49 10.21 -26.84
CA ALA A 240 2.62 9.57 -25.85
C ALA A 240 1.31 10.35 -25.62
N ALA A 241 1.34 11.69 -25.71
CA ALA A 241 0.16 12.55 -25.57
C ALA A 241 -0.85 12.41 -26.72
N ASP A 242 -0.41 11.97 -27.89
CA ASP A 242 -1.28 11.69 -29.04
C ASP A 242 -1.71 10.21 -29.13
N ALA A 243 -1.26 9.36 -28.21
CA ALA A 243 -1.61 7.94 -28.22
C ALA A 243 -3.11 7.70 -27.92
N PRO A 244 -3.73 6.66 -28.53
CA PRO A 244 -5.12 6.28 -28.21
C PRO A 244 -5.28 5.82 -26.76
N ASP A 245 -4.21 5.26 -26.19
CA ASP A 245 -4.14 4.81 -24.81
C ASP A 245 -4.15 5.97 -23.80
N GLU A 246 -5.15 5.98 -22.92
CA GLU A 246 -5.29 7.04 -21.90
C GLU A 246 -4.17 7.08 -20.88
N GLN A 247 -3.57 5.93 -20.55
CA GLN A 247 -2.47 5.85 -19.58
C GLN A 247 -1.18 6.46 -20.13
N LEU A 248 -0.89 6.25 -21.42
CA LEU A 248 0.20 6.95 -22.11
C LEU A 248 0.00 8.46 -22.12
N ARG A 249 -1.20 8.93 -22.48
CA ARG A 249 -1.49 10.37 -22.45
C ARG A 249 -1.34 10.95 -21.04
N ARG A 250 -1.80 10.23 -20.02
CA ARG A 250 -1.62 10.65 -18.62
C ARG A 250 -0.14 10.72 -18.22
N LEU A 251 0.64 9.67 -18.53
CA LEU A 251 2.07 9.63 -18.26
C LEU A 251 2.79 10.79 -18.96
N ALA A 252 2.41 11.09 -20.20
CA ALA A 252 2.94 12.23 -20.95
C ALA A 252 2.74 13.55 -20.17
N VAL A 253 1.51 13.80 -19.72
CA VAL A 253 1.16 14.99 -18.94
C VAL A 253 1.93 15.06 -17.62
N SER A 254 2.15 13.92 -16.95
CA SER A 254 2.90 13.86 -15.70
C SER A 254 4.39 14.22 -15.84
N GLY A 255 4.93 14.17 -17.06
CA GLY A 255 6.31 14.57 -17.36
C GLY A 255 6.46 16.03 -17.82
N LEU A 256 5.37 16.70 -18.21
CA LEU A 256 5.44 18.03 -18.81
C LEU A 256 5.99 19.09 -17.86
N ASP A 257 5.78 18.95 -16.55
CA ASP A 257 6.23 19.91 -15.53
C ASP A 257 7.75 19.91 -15.34
N ARG A 258 8.46 18.87 -15.79
CA ARG A 258 9.92 18.77 -15.72
C ARG A 258 10.63 19.37 -16.93
N LEU A 259 9.89 19.68 -17.98
CA LEU A 259 10.44 20.34 -19.17
C LEU A 259 10.49 21.86 -18.97
N ALA A 260 11.44 22.52 -19.63
CA ALA A 260 11.47 23.98 -19.71
C ALA A 260 10.13 24.53 -20.27
N GLU A 261 9.77 25.75 -19.86
CA GLU A 261 8.60 26.40 -20.41
C GLU A 261 8.75 26.64 -21.92
N GLY A 262 7.66 26.44 -22.66
CA GLY A 262 7.67 26.57 -24.10
C GLY A 262 6.28 26.40 -24.71
N ASN A 263 6.12 26.89 -25.94
CA ASN A 263 4.83 26.91 -26.63
C ASN A 263 4.22 25.53 -26.83
N GLU A 264 5.04 24.52 -27.11
CA GLU A 264 4.58 23.15 -27.31
C GLU A 264 4.12 22.50 -26.00
N ARG A 265 4.91 22.63 -24.92
CA ARG A 265 4.52 22.20 -23.57
C ARG A 265 3.18 22.82 -23.15
N GLY A 266 3.03 24.13 -23.36
CA GLY A 266 1.79 24.85 -23.06
C GLY A 266 0.59 24.34 -23.87
N ARG A 267 0.79 24.07 -25.17
CA ARG A 267 -0.24 23.49 -26.06
C ARG A 267 -0.66 22.09 -25.64
N LEU A 268 0.30 21.22 -25.33
CA LEU A 268 0.01 19.86 -24.84
C LEU A 268 -0.81 19.91 -23.55
N LEU A 269 -0.38 20.72 -22.58
CA LEU A 269 -1.08 20.87 -21.31
C LEU A 269 -2.50 21.43 -21.49
N ALA A 270 -2.68 22.45 -22.32
CA ALA A 270 -3.98 23.05 -22.59
C ALA A 270 -4.96 22.06 -23.23
N ARG A 271 -4.48 21.25 -24.20
CA ARG A 271 -5.25 20.16 -24.80
C ARG A 271 -5.67 19.13 -23.75
N SER A 272 -4.74 18.72 -22.88
CA SER A 272 -4.99 17.68 -21.87
C SER A 272 -6.02 18.07 -20.81
N LEU A 273 -6.24 19.36 -20.54
CA LEU A 273 -7.32 19.82 -19.65
C LEU A 273 -8.72 19.49 -20.19
N GLY A 274 -8.86 19.28 -21.51
CA GLY A 274 -10.10 18.89 -22.18
C GLY A 274 -10.12 17.45 -22.69
N ASP A 275 -9.20 16.58 -22.24
CA ASP A 275 -9.12 15.19 -22.71
C ASP A 275 -10.40 14.40 -22.41
N LYS A 276 -10.76 13.47 -23.29
CA LYS A 276 -11.91 12.56 -23.08
C LYS A 276 -11.77 11.74 -21.80
N SER A 277 -10.55 11.35 -21.43
CA SER A 277 -10.26 10.58 -20.22
C SER A 277 -10.10 11.49 -19.01
N SER A 278 -10.86 11.19 -17.96
CA SER A 278 -10.79 11.93 -16.70
C SER A 278 -9.43 11.81 -16.00
N MET A 279 -8.71 10.71 -16.21
CA MET A 279 -7.38 10.54 -15.62
C MET A 279 -6.35 11.50 -16.21
N VAL A 280 -6.51 11.82 -17.51
CA VAL A 280 -5.65 12.77 -18.21
C VAL A 280 -6.00 14.18 -17.76
N ARG A 281 -7.29 14.53 -17.69
CA ARG A 281 -7.74 15.85 -17.18
C ARG A 281 -7.28 16.08 -15.74
N LEU A 282 -7.36 15.05 -14.89
CA LEU A 282 -6.89 15.11 -13.51
C LEU A 282 -5.38 15.36 -13.42
N GLU A 283 -4.57 14.67 -14.22
CA GLU A 283 -3.13 14.92 -14.23
C GLU A 283 -2.83 16.31 -14.81
N ALA A 284 -3.59 16.75 -15.82
CA ALA A 284 -3.43 18.05 -16.46
C ALA A 284 -3.71 19.21 -15.52
N VAL A 285 -4.79 19.17 -14.73
CA VAL A 285 -5.06 20.23 -13.75
C VAL A 285 -3.96 20.31 -12.70
N ARG A 286 -3.44 19.16 -12.24
CA ARG A 286 -2.31 19.13 -11.30
C ARG A 286 -1.04 19.70 -11.93
N ALA A 287 -0.69 19.27 -13.14
CA ALA A 287 0.46 19.78 -13.88
C ALA A 287 0.35 21.28 -14.17
N ARG A 288 -0.86 21.81 -14.41
CA ARG A 288 -1.14 23.23 -14.60
C ARG A 288 -0.81 24.06 -13.36
N PHE A 289 -1.23 23.61 -12.19
CA PHE A 289 -0.89 24.28 -10.93
C PHE A 289 0.56 24.10 -10.48
N ARG A 290 1.25 23.05 -10.95
CA ARG A 290 2.71 22.90 -10.76
C ARG A 290 3.49 23.85 -11.65
N SER A 291 3.02 24.08 -12.88
CA SER A 291 3.63 25.00 -13.85
C SER A 291 3.40 26.48 -13.50
N GLY A 292 2.38 26.80 -12.70
CA GLY A 292 2.10 28.17 -12.26
C GLY A 292 1.38 29.04 -13.30
N GLY A 293 1.33 30.35 -13.03
CA GLY A 293 0.72 31.37 -13.88
C GLY A 293 -0.76 31.68 -13.56
N ALA A 294 -1.17 32.92 -13.87
CA ALA A 294 -2.54 33.42 -13.62
C ALA A 294 -3.65 32.62 -14.32
N ALA A 295 -3.30 31.92 -15.40
CA ALA A 295 -4.24 31.07 -16.14
C ALA A 295 -4.61 29.79 -15.37
N ALA A 296 -3.78 29.32 -14.44
CA ALA A 296 -4.07 28.11 -13.65
C ALA A 296 -5.33 28.26 -12.79
N CYS A 297 -5.55 29.42 -12.19
CA CYS A 297 -6.75 29.69 -11.39
C CYS A 297 -8.02 29.72 -12.23
N GLY A 298 -7.95 30.28 -13.45
CA GLY A 298 -9.06 30.23 -14.41
C GLY A 298 -9.38 28.81 -14.88
N ASP A 299 -8.36 28.03 -15.23
CA ASP A 299 -8.49 26.63 -15.61
C ASP A 299 -9.07 25.77 -14.47
N GLY A 300 -8.56 25.95 -13.25
CA GLY A 300 -9.08 25.31 -12.05
C GLY A 300 -10.54 25.67 -11.79
N ALA A 301 -10.89 26.96 -11.83
CA ALA A 301 -12.26 27.43 -11.61
C ALA A 301 -13.26 26.85 -12.61
N ARG A 302 -12.84 26.60 -13.86
CA ARG A 302 -13.63 25.88 -14.86
C ARG A 302 -13.77 24.40 -14.51
N LEU A 303 -12.66 23.73 -14.16
CA LEU A 303 -12.63 22.29 -13.86
C LEU A 303 -13.30 21.91 -12.54
N VAL A 304 -13.57 22.86 -11.64
CA VAL A 304 -14.51 22.65 -10.52
C VAL A 304 -15.85 22.10 -11.02
N GLY A 305 -16.23 22.41 -12.27
CA GLY A 305 -17.44 21.97 -12.97
C GLY A 305 -17.38 20.58 -13.63
N ASP A 306 -16.26 19.85 -13.56
CA ASP A 306 -16.10 18.57 -14.26
C ASP A 306 -17.16 17.54 -13.83
N ALA A 307 -17.66 16.75 -14.77
CA ALA A 307 -18.65 15.71 -14.52
C ALA A 307 -18.09 14.56 -13.66
N VAL A 308 -16.77 14.35 -13.68
CA VAL A 308 -16.10 13.34 -12.86
C VAL A 308 -15.65 13.97 -11.54
N PRO A 309 -16.20 13.54 -10.39
CA PRO A 309 -15.94 14.17 -9.09
C PRO A 309 -14.46 14.36 -8.76
N GLN A 310 -13.60 13.43 -9.16
CA GLN A 310 -12.19 13.39 -8.83
C GLN A 310 -11.42 14.52 -9.51
N VAL A 311 -11.80 14.90 -10.74
CA VAL A 311 -11.24 16.05 -11.43
C VAL A 311 -11.72 17.34 -10.76
N ALA A 312 -13.02 17.41 -10.44
CA ALA A 312 -13.61 18.56 -9.76
C ALA A 312 -13.01 18.80 -8.37
N LEU A 313 -12.87 17.75 -7.54
CA LEU A 313 -12.27 17.83 -6.20
C LEU A 313 -10.80 18.24 -6.26
N ALA A 314 -10.03 17.67 -7.18
CA ALA A 314 -8.64 18.09 -7.37
C ALA A 314 -8.54 19.56 -7.79
N ALA A 315 -9.45 20.05 -8.65
CA ALA A 315 -9.52 21.46 -9.01
C ALA A 315 -9.87 22.33 -7.78
N ILE A 316 -10.89 21.96 -7.01
CA ILE A 316 -11.29 22.65 -5.76
C ILE A 316 -10.09 22.76 -4.81
N ASP A 317 -9.40 21.66 -4.54
CA ASP A 317 -8.24 21.64 -3.64
C ASP A 317 -7.10 22.52 -4.12
N LEU A 318 -6.85 22.55 -5.43
CA LEU A 318 -5.78 23.36 -6.03
C LEU A 318 -6.10 24.86 -6.01
N LEU A 319 -7.39 25.24 -6.03
CA LEU A 319 -7.80 26.65 -5.93
C LEU A 319 -7.44 27.30 -4.59
N ARG A 320 -7.06 26.53 -3.56
CA ARG A 320 -6.48 27.08 -2.32
C ARG A 320 -5.23 27.95 -2.54
N ARG A 321 -4.60 27.87 -3.73
CA ARG A 321 -3.43 28.66 -4.14
C ARG A 321 -3.78 29.94 -4.91
N CYS A 322 -5.07 30.26 -5.04
CA CYS A 322 -5.57 31.33 -5.91
C CYS A 322 -6.08 32.55 -5.14
N ALA A 323 -5.35 32.99 -4.11
CA ALA A 323 -5.69 34.20 -3.38
C ALA A 323 -5.81 35.41 -4.35
N GLY A 324 -6.90 36.16 -4.23
CA GLY A 324 -7.20 37.31 -5.08
C GLY A 324 -7.84 37.00 -6.45
N ASP A 325 -7.91 35.74 -6.91
CA ASP A 325 -8.60 35.43 -8.18
C ASP A 325 -10.13 35.34 -7.97
N SER A 326 -10.85 36.30 -8.55
CA SER A 326 -12.30 36.38 -8.40
C SER A 326 -13.07 35.22 -9.02
N ARG A 327 -12.52 34.54 -10.04
CA ARG A 327 -13.14 33.36 -10.67
C ARG A 327 -13.02 32.15 -9.75
N ALA A 328 -11.85 31.98 -9.13
CA ALA A 328 -11.60 30.95 -8.13
C ALA A 328 -12.54 31.11 -6.94
N LEU A 329 -12.62 32.32 -6.38
CA LEU A 329 -13.48 32.63 -5.24
C LEU A 329 -14.96 32.32 -5.53
N ARG A 330 -15.48 32.82 -6.66
CA ARG A 330 -16.86 32.53 -7.09
C ARG A 330 -17.10 31.03 -7.32
N ALA A 331 -16.11 30.29 -7.83
CA ALA A 331 -16.24 28.85 -8.03
C ALA A 331 -16.38 28.09 -6.71
N LEU A 332 -15.58 28.44 -5.69
CA LEU A 332 -15.64 27.84 -4.36
C LEU A 332 -16.97 28.17 -3.65
N GLU A 333 -17.40 29.43 -3.66
CA GLU A 333 -18.64 29.88 -3.02
C GLU A 333 -19.89 29.20 -3.61
N ARG A 334 -19.94 29.04 -4.94
CA ARG A 334 -21.02 28.32 -5.61
C ARG A 334 -21.12 26.88 -5.13
N ARG A 335 -19.98 26.21 -4.87
CA ARG A 335 -19.98 24.84 -4.36
C ARG A 335 -20.54 24.75 -2.94
N LEU A 336 -20.34 25.77 -2.11
CA LEU A 336 -20.86 25.81 -0.74
C LEU A 336 -22.32 26.27 -0.65
N SER A 337 -22.79 27.06 -1.61
CA SER A 337 -24.12 27.69 -1.56
C SER A 337 -25.23 26.87 -2.23
N ARG A 338 -24.88 26.01 -3.19
CA ARG A 338 -25.85 25.30 -4.00
C ARG A 338 -26.47 24.12 -3.23
N SER A 339 -27.79 24.21 -2.98
CA SER A 339 -28.59 23.07 -2.51
C SER A 339 -28.45 21.89 -3.48
N GLY A 340 -28.14 20.70 -2.97
CA GLY A 340 -27.85 19.51 -3.78
C GLY A 340 -26.44 19.41 -4.38
N ALA A 341 -25.50 20.29 -4.01
CA ALA A 341 -24.09 20.03 -4.29
C ALA A 341 -23.63 18.77 -3.53
N ASP A 342 -22.93 17.86 -4.23
CA ASP A 342 -22.30 16.68 -3.65
C ASP A 342 -21.50 17.05 -2.39
N TRP A 343 -21.67 16.28 -1.31
CA TRP A 343 -21.11 16.62 -0.01
C TRP A 343 -19.58 16.74 -0.05
N ARG A 344 -18.89 15.98 -0.91
CA ARG A 344 -17.43 16.04 -1.07
C ARG A 344 -17.02 17.39 -1.63
N SER A 345 -17.74 17.88 -2.65
CA SER A 345 -17.48 19.21 -3.21
C SER A 345 -17.64 20.31 -2.15
N ARG A 346 -18.67 20.22 -1.28
CA ARG A 346 -18.86 21.16 -0.16
C ARG A 346 -17.71 21.06 0.85
N ALA A 347 -17.36 19.85 1.26
CA ALA A 347 -16.31 19.56 2.23
C ALA A 347 -14.93 20.09 1.77
N HIS A 348 -14.54 19.83 0.53
CA HIS A 348 -13.29 20.35 -0.02
C HIS A 348 -13.33 21.88 -0.23
N ALA A 349 -14.47 22.43 -0.67
CA ALA A 349 -14.59 23.86 -0.95
C ALA A 349 -14.44 24.73 0.31
N ILE A 350 -14.91 24.30 1.48
CA ILE A 350 -14.75 25.09 2.71
C ILE A 350 -13.27 25.18 3.12
N VAL A 351 -12.50 24.11 2.95
CA VAL A 351 -11.06 24.08 3.26
C VAL A 351 -10.29 24.95 2.27
N ALA A 352 -10.59 24.85 0.98
CA ALA A 352 -9.98 25.70 -0.04
C ALA A 352 -10.34 27.19 0.18
N LEU A 353 -11.59 27.49 0.54
CA LEU A 353 -12.05 28.86 0.82
C LEU A 353 -11.35 29.43 2.06
N ALA A 354 -11.17 28.64 3.12
CA ALA A 354 -10.46 29.07 4.33
C ALA A 354 -9.03 29.55 4.03
N ALA A 355 -8.37 28.95 3.04
CA ALA A 355 -7.03 29.36 2.63
C ALA A 355 -7.00 30.66 1.81
N VAL A 356 -8.01 30.94 0.98
CA VAL A 356 -7.99 32.09 0.05
C VAL A 356 -8.85 33.27 0.49
N SER A 357 -9.82 33.05 1.37
CA SER A 357 -10.72 34.07 1.91
C SER A 357 -11.19 33.67 3.32
N PRO A 358 -10.34 33.87 4.35
CA PRO A 358 -10.64 33.47 5.72
C PRO A 358 -11.94 34.04 6.28
N GLU A 359 -12.23 35.32 6.00
CA GLU A 359 -13.45 36.01 6.44
C GLU A 359 -14.71 35.31 5.92
N ARG A 360 -14.75 35.04 4.60
CA ARG A 360 -15.92 34.40 3.97
C ARG A 360 -16.06 32.95 4.41
N ALA A 361 -14.95 32.22 4.54
CA ALA A 361 -14.99 30.87 5.10
C ALA A 361 -15.50 30.86 6.55
N GLY A 362 -15.06 31.81 7.39
CA GLY A 362 -15.49 31.96 8.76
C GLY A 362 -17.00 32.17 8.89
N ALA A 363 -17.59 32.98 8.00
CA ALA A 363 -19.05 33.17 7.96
C ALA A 363 -19.81 31.87 7.62
N MET A 364 -19.20 30.96 6.85
CA MET A 364 -19.83 29.71 6.43
C MET A 364 -19.55 28.54 7.37
N LEU A 365 -18.44 28.59 8.13
CA LEU A 365 -17.94 27.49 8.95
C LEU A 365 -18.98 26.96 9.95
N PRO A 366 -19.73 27.78 10.72
CA PRO A 366 -20.70 27.26 11.69
C PRO A 366 -21.71 26.30 11.07
N ARG A 367 -22.22 26.62 9.87
CA ARG A 367 -23.16 25.77 9.15
C ARG A 367 -22.54 24.44 8.71
N VAL A 368 -21.29 24.47 8.24
CA VAL A 368 -20.58 23.26 7.78
C VAL A 368 -20.17 22.37 8.96
N ALA A 369 -19.81 22.98 10.09
CA ALA A 369 -19.44 22.26 11.31
C ALA A 369 -20.62 21.60 12.03
N SER A 370 -21.85 21.92 11.65
CA SER A 370 -23.09 21.31 12.17
C SER A 370 -23.82 20.45 11.13
N ASP A 371 -23.16 20.09 10.03
CA ASP A 371 -23.74 19.23 8.99
C ASP A 371 -24.07 17.83 9.54
N SER A 372 -25.14 17.20 9.04
CA SER A 372 -25.53 15.85 9.47
C SER A 372 -24.50 14.80 9.11
N LEU A 373 -23.75 15.00 8.01
CA LEU A 373 -22.70 14.10 7.56
C LEU A 373 -21.41 14.36 8.33
N TRP A 374 -20.88 13.32 8.97
CA TRP A 374 -19.64 13.43 9.74
C TRP A 374 -18.44 13.75 8.84
N GLU A 375 -18.46 13.30 7.58
CA GLU A 375 -17.41 13.59 6.60
C GLU A 375 -17.30 15.09 6.32
N VAL A 376 -18.45 15.77 6.26
CA VAL A 376 -18.48 17.24 6.09
C VAL A 376 -17.97 17.93 7.35
N ARG A 377 -18.37 17.47 8.53
CA ARG A 377 -17.87 18.00 9.81
C ARG A 377 -16.36 17.78 10.00
N GLN A 378 -15.81 16.66 9.52
CA GLN A 378 -14.37 16.40 9.54
C GLN A 378 -13.60 17.46 8.72
N TYR A 379 -14.11 17.82 7.55
CA TYR A 379 -13.52 18.91 6.75
C TYR A 379 -13.77 20.29 7.38
N ALA A 380 -14.84 20.46 8.14
CA ALA A 380 -15.05 21.67 8.94
C ALA A 380 -13.95 21.82 10.02
N ALA A 381 -13.50 20.74 10.66
CA ALA A 381 -12.36 20.79 11.58
C ALA A 381 -11.07 21.24 10.86
N ARG A 382 -10.79 20.73 9.66
CA ARG A 382 -9.64 21.16 8.84
C ARG A 382 -9.73 22.64 8.46
N ALA A 383 -10.92 23.11 8.09
CA ALA A 383 -11.15 24.52 7.80
C ALA A 383 -10.99 25.38 9.06
N ALA A 384 -11.50 24.94 10.22
CA ALA A 384 -11.34 25.63 11.49
C ALA A 384 -9.86 25.75 11.89
N ALA A 385 -9.05 24.72 11.66
CA ALA A 385 -7.60 24.78 11.86
C ALA A 385 -6.94 25.85 10.97
N ALA A 386 -7.28 25.88 9.68
CA ALA A 386 -6.78 26.91 8.76
C ALA A 386 -7.20 28.34 9.16
N LEU A 387 -8.39 28.49 9.75
CA LEU A 387 -8.91 29.75 10.29
C LEU A 387 -8.41 30.06 11.71
N ARG A 388 -7.68 29.14 12.34
CA ARG A 388 -7.28 29.19 13.76
C ARG A 388 -8.47 29.33 14.73
N ASP A 389 -9.64 28.80 14.37
CA ASP A 389 -10.86 28.80 15.20
C ASP A 389 -10.81 27.65 16.23
N THR A 390 -10.18 27.92 17.37
CA THR A 390 -10.07 26.96 18.48
C THR A 390 -11.42 26.62 19.12
N ALA A 391 -12.41 27.52 19.06
CA ALA A 391 -13.72 27.28 19.64
C ALA A 391 -14.47 26.18 18.87
N THR A 392 -14.48 26.27 17.54
CA THR A 392 -15.05 25.22 16.68
C THR A 392 -14.28 23.92 16.83
N LEU A 393 -12.93 23.96 16.86
CA LEU A 393 -12.11 22.76 17.05
C LEU A 393 -12.40 22.04 18.38
N ARG A 394 -12.47 22.76 19.50
CA ARG A 394 -12.80 22.18 20.82
C ARG A 394 -14.20 21.58 20.87
N ARG A 395 -15.15 22.13 20.11
CA ARG A 395 -16.48 21.53 19.95
C ARG A 395 -16.41 20.22 19.16
N LEU A 396 -15.72 20.22 18.01
CA LEU A 396 -15.57 19.04 17.14
C LEU A 396 -14.70 17.94 17.78
N ALA A 397 -13.79 18.27 18.70
CA ALA A 397 -13.06 17.31 19.50
C ALA A 397 -13.95 16.48 20.45
N ARG A 398 -15.25 16.82 20.56
CA ARG A 398 -16.26 16.07 21.31
C ARG A 398 -17.35 15.48 20.39
N ASP A 399 -17.12 15.44 19.08
CA ASP A 399 -18.08 14.92 18.11
C ASP A 399 -18.36 13.42 18.32
N GLY A 400 -19.53 12.96 17.88
CA GLY A 400 -19.90 11.54 17.95
C GLY A 400 -19.03 10.65 17.04
N SER A 401 -18.49 11.20 15.95
CA SER A 401 -17.61 10.47 15.03
C SER A 401 -16.14 10.58 15.43
N ALA A 402 -15.45 9.45 15.55
CA ALA A 402 -14.01 9.41 15.83
C ALA A 402 -13.18 10.12 14.75
N ASN A 403 -13.58 10.03 13.48
CA ASN A 403 -12.93 10.73 12.37
C ASN A 403 -12.99 12.26 12.52
N VAL A 404 -14.08 12.79 13.08
CA VAL A 404 -14.22 14.23 13.33
C VAL A 404 -13.35 14.64 14.52
N ARG A 405 -13.33 13.82 15.59
CA ARG A 405 -12.47 14.05 16.75
C ARG A 405 -10.99 14.00 16.40
N GLU A 406 -10.56 13.03 15.60
CA GLU A 406 -9.19 12.92 15.05
C GLU A 406 -8.79 14.22 14.34
N ALA A 407 -9.58 14.66 13.36
CA ALA A 407 -9.28 15.88 12.61
C ALA A 407 -9.25 17.13 13.49
N ALA A 408 -10.11 17.19 14.51
CA ALA A 408 -10.13 18.29 15.47
C ALA A 408 -8.91 18.27 16.40
N VAL A 409 -8.48 17.11 16.90
CA VAL A 409 -7.25 16.94 17.71
C VAL A 409 -6.02 17.34 16.90
N THR A 410 -5.93 16.87 15.66
CA THR A 410 -4.86 17.26 14.72
C THR A 410 -4.85 18.79 14.52
N GLY A 411 -6.01 19.42 14.32
CA GLY A 411 -6.11 20.88 14.20
C GLY A 411 -5.76 21.65 15.47
N LEU A 412 -6.18 21.16 16.65
CA LEU A 412 -5.83 21.78 17.94
C LEU A 412 -4.33 21.72 18.20
N LYS A 413 -3.68 20.60 17.86
CA LYS A 413 -2.22 20.49 17.97
C LYS A 413 -1.52 21.62 17.20
N GLU A 414 -1.95 21.90 15.99
CA GLU A 414 -1.35 22.93 15.12
C GLU A 414 -1.63 24.37 15.62
N VAL A 415 -2.82 24.62 16.17
CA VAL A 415 -3.28 25.97 16.49
C VAL A 415 -3.03 26.35 17.95
N ALA A 416 -3.24 25.42 18.87
CA ALA A 416 -3.24 25.64 20.32
C ALA A 416 -2.05 24.94 21.03
N GLY A 417 -1.37 24.00 20.37
CA GLY A 417 -0.27 23.24 20.98
C GLY A 417 -0.71 22.56 22.27
N HIS A 418 0.03 22.80 23.36
CA HIS A 418 -0.22 22.19 24.67
C HIS A 418 -1.34 22.83 25.51
N ALA A 419 -1.93 23.94 25.05
CA ALA A 419 -3.05 24.56 25.77
C ALA A 419 -4.28 23.62 25.87
N ASP A 420 -4.35 22.61 25.01
CA ASP A 420 -5.45 21.66 24.92
C ASP A 420 -5.02 20.21 25.25
N ASP A 421 -3.90 20.00 25.96
CA ASP A 421 -3.41 18.66 26.35
C ASP A 421 -4.47 17.81 27.06
N ALA A 422 -5.36 18.44 27.84
CA ALA A 422 -6.47 17.74 28.50
C ALA A 422 -7.43 17.07 27.50
N PHE A 423 -7.61 17.63 26.29
CA PHE A 423 -8.36 16.97 25.22
C PHE A 423 -7.60 15.79 24.65
N TYR A 424 -6.31 15.96 24.35
CA TYR A 424 -5.49 14.88 23.78
C TYR A 424 -5.45 13.67 24.72
N ARG A 425 -5.26 13.89 26.02
CA ARG A 425 -5.30 12.81 27.02
C ARG A 425 -6.63 12.06 27.03
N ARG A 426 -7.76 12.75 26.88
CA ARG A 426 -9.08 12.08 26.78
C ARG A 426 -9.20 11.25 25.50
N SER A 427 -8.70 11.75 24.38
CA SER A 427 -8.73 11.03 23.09
C SER A 427 -7.89 9.75 23.07
N LEU A 428 -6.89 9.59 23.95
CA LEU A 428 -6.19 8.31 24.15
C LEU A 428 -7.13 7.18 24.66
N GLY A 429 -8.28 7.54 25.23
CA GLY A 429 -9.31 6.59 25.65
C GLY A 429 -10.14 6.03 24.49
N SER A 430 -9.98 6.52 23.26
CA SER A 430 -10.74 6.08 22.09
C SER A 430 -10.41 4.63 21.69
N GLU A 431 -11.42 3.90 21.22
CA GLU A 431 -11.25 2.62 20.52
C GLU A 431 -10.75 2.80 19.08
N ASP A 432 -10.80 4.03 18.57
CA ASP A 432 -10.34 4.35 17.23
C ASP A 432 -8.81 4.58 17.20
N GLY A 433 -8.09 3.72 16.48
CA GLY A 433 -6.64 3.80 16.36
C GLY A 433 -6.12 5.11 15.77
N ALA A 434 -6.85 5.74 14.84
CA ALA A 434 -6.43 7.00 14.23
C ALA A 434 -6.50 8.15 15.25
N GLU A 435 -7.58 8.20 16.03
CA GLU A 435 -7.74 9.18 17.12
C GLU A 435 -6.65 9.02 18.19
N VAL A 436 -6.33 7.78 18.58
CA VAL A 436 -5.25 7.49 19.53
C VAL A 436 -3.89 7.95 19.00
N ILE A 437 -3.60 7.70 17.71
CA ILE A 437 -2.37 8.19 17.07
C ILE A 437 -2.32 9.72 17.08
N ALA A 438 -3.39 10.39 16.66
CA ALA A 438 -3.48 11.85 16.66
C ALA A 438 -3.23 12.43 18.06
N ALA A 439 -3.83 11.85 19.09
CA ALA A 439 -3.64 12.25 20.47
C ALA A 439 -2.20 12.05 20.97
N ALA A 440 -1.61 10.88 20.70
CA ALA A 440 -0.20 10.61 21.03
C ALA A 440 0.74 11.58 20.30
N LEU A 441 0.46 11.90 19.03
CA LEU A 441 1.24 12.89 18.29
C LEU A 441 1.08 14.32 18.82
N ALA A 442 -0.07 14.67 19.39
CA ALA A 442 -0.35 15.98 19.97
C ALA A 442 0.33 16.19 21.34
N LEU A 443 0.57 15.10 22.08
CA LEU A 443 1.26 15.13 23.37
C LEU A 443 2.80 15.14 23.25
N ALA A 444 3.37 15.18 22.04
CA ALA A 444 4.81 15.29 21.85
C ALA A 444 5.35 16.57 22.53
N ALA A 445 6.40 16.45 23.33
CA ALA A 445 7.03 17.52 24.10
C ALA A 445 6.12 18.21 25.13
N THR A 446 5.02 17.57 25.55
CA THR A 446 4.13 18.14 26.57
C THR A 446 4.86 18.48 27.88
N PRO A 447 4.58 19.65 28.49
CA PRO A 447 5.07 19.98 29.81
C PRO A 447 4.39 19.15 30.91
N ALA A 448 3.18 18.63 30.67
CA ALA A 448 2.40 17.85 31.63
C ALA A 448 2.77 16.35 31.58
N ARG A 449 4.08 16.05 31.71
CA ARG A 449 4.64 14.70 31.50
C ARG A 449 3.95 13.61 32.30
N ARG A 450 3.76 13.84 33.61
CA ARG A 450 3.15 12.85 34.53
C ARG A 450 1.74 12.50 34.09
N ASP A 451 0.87 13.50 33.92
CA ASP A 451 -0.50 13.28 33.50
C ASP A 451 -0.59 12.61 32.12
N ALA A 452 0.31 12.95 31.20
CA ALA A 452 0.37 12.32 29.88
C ALA A 452 0.70 10.83 30.01
N ILE A 453 1.70 10.47 30.82
CA ILE A 453 2.05 9.07 31.10
C ILE A 453 0.90 8.32 31.77
N GLU A 454 0.19 8.94 32.72
CA GLU A 454 -0.99 8.39 33.39
C GLU A 454 -2.12 8.04 32.40
N ALA A 455 -2.18 8.70 31.24
CA ALA A 455 -3.13 8.39 30.16
C ALA A 455 -2.56 7.44 29.09
N LEU A 456 -1.26 7.56 28.74
CA LEU A 456 -0.61 6.79 27.67
C LEU A 456 -0.46 5.30 28.01
N VAL A 457 -0.04 4.98 29.24
CA VAL A 457 0.22 3.59 29.64
C VAL A 457 -1.07 2.75 29.63
N PRO A 458 -2.19 3.18 30.23
CA PRO A 458 -3.44 2.44 30.14
C PRO A 458 -3.96 2.26 28.70
N ALA A 459 -3.75 3.26 27.83
CA ALA A 459 -4.11 3.14 26.42
C ALA A 459 -3.29 2.05 25.72
N LEU A 460 -1.98 2.00 25.95
CA LEU A 460 -1.09 0.99 25.37
C LEU A 460 -1.49 -0.42 25.82
N GLU A 461 -1.77 -0.59 27.11
CA GLU A 461 -2.15 -1.88 27.68
C GLU A 461 -3.53 -2.34 27.21
N ARG A 462 -4.50 -1.42 27.09
CA ARG A 462 -5.81 -1.72 26.52
C ARG A 462 -5.67 -2.25 25.10
N ILE A 463 -4.97 -1.52 24.24
CA ILE A 463 -4.81 -1.88 22.83
C ILE A 463 -3.99 -3.18 22.69
N THR A 464 -2.95 -3.36 23.51
CA THR A 464 -2.14 -4.59 23.52
C THR A 464 -2.98 -5.83 23.87
N ARG A 465 -3.93 -5.71 24.81
CA ARG A 465 -4.80 -6.83 25.20
C ARG A 465 -5.75 -7.29 24.10
N GLU A 466 -6.01 -6.45 23.10
CA GLU A 466 -6.85 -6.83 21.96
C GLU A 466 -6.20 -7.88 21.06
N ARG A 467 -4.85 -7.99 21.10
CA ARG A 467 -4.05 -8.94 20.31
C ARG A 467 -4.36 -8.89 18.81
N ARG A 468 -4.37 -7.68 18.23
CA ARG A 468 -4.62 -7.42 16.81
C ARG A 468 -3.39 -6.82 16.13
N GLU A 469 -2.97 -7.34 14.99
CA GLU A 469 -1.84 -6.76 14.23
C GLU A 469 -2.16 -5.40 13.60
N THR A 470 -3.43 -5.15 13.27
CA THR A 470 -3.91 -3.82 12.82
C THR A 470 -3.69 -2.72 13.86
N SER A 471 -3.36 -3.09 15.11
CA SER A 471 -3.04 -2.17 16.20
C SER A 471 -1.56 -1.80 16.32
N ARG A 472 -0.66 -2.27 15.42
CA ARG A 472 0.77 -1.92 15.46
C ARG A 472 0.99 -0.40 15.55
N ASP A 473 0.43 0.35 14.62
CA ASP A 473 0.65 1.79 14.48
C ASP A 473 0.23 2.60 15.72
N PRO A 474 -0.99 2.44 16.29
CA PRO A 474 -1.33 3.13 17.54
C PRO A 474 -0.44 2.71 18.71
N ARG A 475 -0.04 1.44 18.81
CA ARG A 475 0.87 0.97 19.88
C ARG A 475 2.26 1.60 19.76
N LEU A 476 2.81 1.70 18.55
CA LEU A 476 4.09 2.37 18.30
C LEU A 476 4.02 3.88 18.57
N ALA A 477 2.91 4.54 18.23
CA ALA A 477 2.71 5.95 18.56
C ALA A 477 2.70 6.19 20.07
N LEU A 478 2.05 5.30 20.83
CA LEU A 478 2.03 5.34 22.31
C LEU A 478 3.41 5.06 22.89
N LEU A 479 4.11 4.02 22.43
CA LEU A 479 5.47 3.68 22.87
C LEU A 479 6.46 4.80 22.59
N ALA A 480 6.36 5.47 21.44
CA ALA A 480 7.20 6.61 21.10
C ALA A 480 7.02 7.76 22.12
N ARG A 481 5.79 8.01 22.56
CA ARG A 481 5.50 9.02 23.59
C ARG A 481 5.89 8.58 24.99
N ILE A 482 5.69 7.31 25.33
CA ILE A 482 6.11 6.75 26.62
C ILE A 482 7.63 6.82 26.75
N ARG A 483 8.38 6.49 25.70
CA ARG A 483 9.85 6.63 25.66
C ARG A 483 10.30 8.06 25.96
N GLU A 484 9.60 9.02 25.37
CA GLU A 484 9.95 10.44 25.43
C GLU A 484 9.64 11.07 26.80
N LEU A 485 8.48 10.74 27.38
CA LEU A 485 7.94 11.42 28.56
C LEU A 485 8.15 10.63 29.86
N GLY A 486 8.36 9.32 29.76
CA GLY A 486 8.52 8.40 30.88
C GLY A 486 9.99 8.17 31.25
N ASP A 487 10.19 7.26 32.20
CA ASP A 487 11.50 6.88 32.70
C ASP A 487 11.52 5.41 33.15
N SER A 488 12.64 4.99 33.74
CA SER A 488 12.87 3.62 34.19
C SER A 488 11.86 3.09 35.22
N THR A 489 11.06 3.94 35.87
CA THR A 489 9.98 3.49 36.79
C THR A 489 8.89 2.70 36.05
N LEU A 490 8.74 2.90 34.73
CA LEU A 490 7.80 2.19 33.88
C LEU A 490 8.32 0.83 33.38
N THR A 491 9.56 0.46 33.70
CA THR A 491 10.18 -0.82 33.28
C THR A 491 9.24 -2.01 33.48
N PRO A 492 8.62 -2.25 34.66
CA PRO A 492 7.74 -3.41 34.87
C PRO A 492 6.52 -3.45 33.94
N ARG A 493 6.07 -2.28 33.45
CA ARG A 493 4.91 -2.16 32.55
C ARG A 493 5.27 -2.45 31.10
N LEU A 494 6.53 -2.22 30.70
CA LEU A 494 7.02 -2.45 29.33
C LEU A 494 7.67 -3.82 29.15
N THR A 495 8.22 -4.43 30.21
CA THR A 495 8.84 -5.76 30.14
C THR A 495 7.97 -6.84 29.46
N PRO A 496 6.63 -6.92 29.69
CA PRO A 496 5.80 -7.91 29.01
C PRO A 496 5.78 -7.77 27.48
N LEU A 497 6.09 -6.58 26.94
CA LEU A 497 6.13 -6.35 25.49
C LEU A 497 7.39 -6.94 24.84
N LEU A 498 8.40 -7.39 25.59
CA LEU A 498 9.56 -8.07 25.01
C LEU A 498 9.18 -9.36 24.27
N VAL A 499 8.09 -10.00 24.67
CA VAL A 499 7.53 -11.21 24.03
C VAL A 499 6.27 -10.90 23.21
N ASP A 500 6.06 -9.64 22.83
CA ASP A 500 4.88 -9.26 22.06
C ASP A 500 4.79 -10.03 20.75
N PHE A 501 3.55 -10.31 20.29
CA PHE A 501 3.35 -11.01 19.04
C PHE A 501 3.83 -10.22 17.82
N ASP A 502 3.83 -8.89 17.93
CA ASP A 502 4.33 -8.00 16.90
C ASP A 502 5.84 -7.75 17.10
N PRO A 503 6.69 -8.18 16.14
CA PRO A 503 8.15 -8.06 16.30
C PRO A 503 8.62 -6.60 16.38
N VAL A 504 7.93 -5.66 15.72
CA VAL A 504 8.31 -4.24 15.72
C VAL A 504 7.97 -3.61 17.06
N VAL A 505 6.84 -4.00 17.67
CA VAL A 505 6.48 -3.58 19.02
C VAL A 505 7.46 -4.13 20.06
N ALA A 506 7.81 -5.42 19.95
CA ALA A 506 8.78 -6.05 20.84
C ALA A 506 10.17 -5.39 20.75
N GLU A 507 10.63 -5.09 19.54
CA GLU A 507 11.89 -4.38 19.30
C GLU A 507 11.86 -2.94 19.85
N SER A 508 10.74 -2.23 19.67
CA SER A 508 10.56 -0.90 20.25
C SER A 508 10.62 -0.95 21.78
N ALA A 509 9.98 -1.94 22.42
CA ALA A 509 10.03 -2.11 23.87
C ALA A 509 11.45 -2.43 24.34
N ALA A 510 12.15 -3.36 23.67
CA ALA A 510 13.54 -3.70 23.98
C ALA A 510 14.49 -2.49 23.89
N THR A 511 14.31 -1.66 22.87
CA THR A 511 15.06 -0.40 22.69
C THR A 511 14.83 0.56 23.85
N ILE A 512 13.56 0.77 24.24
CA ILE A 512 13.20 1.67 25.35
C ILE A 512 13.79 1.16 26.66
N LEU A 513 13.61 -0.11 26.97
CA LEU A 513 14.12 -0.74 28.18
C LEU A 513 15.64 -0.67 28.25
N THR A 514 16.33 -0.93 27.13
CA THR A 514 17.79 -0.81 27.05
C THR A 514 18.27 0.60 27.33
N GLN A 515 17.60 1.60 26.75
CA GLN A 515 17.92 3.00 26.99
C GLN A 515 17.70 3.40 28.46
N TRP A 516 16.62 2.94 29.09
CA TRP A 516 16.27 3.32 30.46
C TRP A 516 17.08 2.59 31.53
N THR A 517 17.45 1.32 31.31
CA THR A 517 18.15 0.52 32.32
C THR A 517 19.65 0.39 32.08
N GLY A 518 20.15 0.79 30.90
CA GLY A 518 21.55 0.61 30.50
C GLY A 518 21.98 -0.86 30.32
N ARG A 519 21.02 -1.80 30.30
CA ARG A 519 21.24 -3.24 30.08
C ARG A 519 20.62 -3.62 28.75
N VAL A 520 21.30 -4.40 27.93
CA VAL A 520 20.75 -4.86 26.65
C VAL A 520 19.56 -5.79 26.92
N HIS A 521 18.40 -5.43 26.37
CA HIS A 521 17.23 -6.31 26.32
C HIS A 521 17.07 -6.83 24.90
N HIS A 522 16.75 -8.12 24.77
CA HIS A 522 16.52 -8.75 23.49
C HIS A 522 15.02 -9.02 23.30
N PRO A 523 14.43 -8.62 22.16
CA PRO A 523 13.06 -9.01 21.84
C PRO A 523 13.00 -10.51 21.53
N ALA A 524 11.92 -11.16 21.97
CA ALA A 524 11.63 -12.57 21.74
C ALA A 524 10.14 -12.74 21.35
N PRO A 525 9.71 -12.21 20.20
CA PRO A 525 8.31 -12.09 19.86
C PRO A 525 7.60 -13.45 19.68
N GLU A 526 6.41 -13.58 20.28
CA GLU A 526 5.56 -14.77 20.18
C GLU A 526 4.41 -14.56 19.18
N ARG A 527 4.67 -14.88 17.90
CA ARG A 527 3.74 -14.62 16.79
C ARG A 527 2.37 -15.24 17.02
N LEU A 528 1.32 -14.55 16.55
CA LEU A 528 -0.03 -15.10 16.53
C LEU A 528 -0.10 -16.32 15.59
N SER A 529 -0.90 -17.31 15.97
CA SER A 529 -1.25 -18.40 15.07
C SER A 529 -2.14 -17.85 13.95
N PRO A 530 -1.84 -18.15 12.68
CA PRO A 530 -2.69 -17.72 11.57
C PRO A 530 -4.03 -18.47 11.60
N VAL A 531 -5.01 -17.93 10.89
CA VAL A 531 -6.26 -18.65 10.62
C VAL A 531 -5.96 -19.83 9.71
N GLU A 532 -6.18 -21.04 10.20
CA GLU A 532 -6.05 -22.24 9.38
C GLU A 532 -7.08 -22.23 8.25
N VAL A 533 -6.59 -22.36 7.02
CA VAL A 533 -7.39 -22.52 5.81
C VAL A 533 -6.98 -23.83 5.16
N THR A 534 -7.96 -24.70 4.87
CA THR A 534 -7.68 -25.95 4.19
C THR A 534 -7.61 -25.76 2.67
N PHE A 535 -6.95 -26.69 2.00
CA PHE A 535 -6.91 -26.67 0.54
C PHE A 535 -8.31 -26.88 -0.06
N GLU A 536 -9.12 -27.74 0.55
CA GLU A 536 -10.49 -28.02 0.12
C GLU A 536 -11.39 -26.79 0.23
N GLU A 537 -11.22 -25.97 1.28
CA GLU A 537 -11.93 -24.71 1.42
C GLU A 537 -11.58 -23.73 0.31
N ALA A 538 -10.29 -23.61 -0.03
CA ALA A 538 -9.82 -22.76 -1.11
C ALA A 538 -10.34 -23.25 -2.47
N GLU A 539 -10.17 -24.54 -2.78
CA GLU A 539 -10.66 -25.11 -4.04
C GLU A 539 -12.18 -25.05 -4.18
N GLY A 540 -12.92 -25.09 -3.07
CA GLY A 540 -14.37 -24.88 -3.05
C GLY A 540 -14.82 -23.50 -3.56
N LEU A 541 -13.92 -22.54 -3.69
CA LEU A 541 -14.18 -21.22 -4.29
C LEU A 541 -13.86 -21.17 -5.78
N ARG A 542 -13.30 -22.23 -6.38
CA ARG A 542 -12.89 -22.22 -7.78
C ARG A 542 -14.12 -22.02 -8.68
N GLY A 543 -14.06 -21.03 -9.56
CA GLY A 543 -15.16 -20.65 -10.45
C GLY A 543 -16.21 -19.72 -9.82
N PHE A 544 -16.14 -19.42 -8.53
CA PHE A 544 -16.98 -18.40 -7.91
C PHE A 544 -16.42 -16.99 -8.16
N LEU A 545 -17.34 -16.01 -8.20
CA LEU A 545 -17.02 -14.59 -8.28
C LEU A 545 -17.54 -13.87 -7.02
N LEU A 546 -16.75 -12.92 -6.52
CA LEU A 546 -17.17 -11.99 -5.48
C LEU A 546 -17.83 -10.77 -6.12
N ARG A 547 -19.14 -10.58 -5.88
CA ARG A 547 -19.90 -9.43 -6.38
C ARG A 547 -19.95 -8.30 -5.36
N PHE A 548 -19.54 -7.11 -5.78
CA PHE A 548 -19.75 -5.87 -5.04
C PHE A 548 -20.97 -5.14 -5.60
N THR A 549 -21.86 -4.70 -4.71
CA THR A 549 -23.02 -3.88 -5.06
C THR A 549 -22.93 -2.57 -4.30
N MET A 550 -22.85 -1.46 -5.03
CA MET A 550 -22.85 -0.12 -4.45
C MET A 550 -24.28 0.34 -4.20
N GLU A 551 -24.48 1.14 -3.14
CA GLU A 551 -25.77 1.78 -2.84
C GLU A 551 -26.31 2.60 -4.03
N SER A 552 -25.41 3.18 -4.83
CA SER A 552 -25.76 3.90 -6.06
C SER A 552 -26.23 3.00 -7.22
N GLY A 553 -26.29 1.68 -7.03
CA GLY A 553 -26.73 0.69 -8.03
C GLY A 553 -25.62 0.15 -8.94
N GLY A 554 -24.38 0.64 -8.81
CA GLY A 554 -23.24 0.11 -9.59
C GLY A 554 -22.75 -1.24 -9.04
N THR A 555 -22.40 -2.16 -9.93
CA THR A 555 -21.89 -3.49 -9.56
C THR A 555 -20.61 -3.85 -10.30
N PHE A 556 -19.75 -4.65 -9.66
CA PHE A 556 -18.63 -5.30 -10.34
C PHE A 556 -18.30 -6.63 -9.66
N ASP A 557 -17.74 -7.55 -10.44
CA ASP A 557 -17.38 -8.89 -10.00
C ASP A 557 -15.86 -9.06 -9.96
N VAL A 558 -15.36 -9.80 -8.97
CA VAL A 558 -13.93 -10.10 -8.78
C VAL A 558 -13.74 -11.61 -8.74
N ALA A 559 -12.81 -12.13 -9.55
CA ALA A 559 -12.41 -13.53 -9.51
C ALA A 559 -11.37 -13.77 -8.41
N PHE A 560 -11.45 -14.93 -7.74
CA PHE A 560 -10.45 -15.34 -6.76
C PHE A 560 -9.19 -15.88 -7.42
N ASP A 561 -8.03 -15.54 -6.86
CA ASP A 561 -6.75 -16.14 -7.21
C ASP A 561 -6.34 -17.17 -6.15
N LEU A 562 -6.78 -18.41 -6.37
CA LEU A 562 -6.59 -19.52 -5.43
C LEU A 562 -5.20 -20.15 -5.52
N ASP A 563 -4.44 -19.85 -6.58
CA ASP A 563 -3.13 -20.43 -6.81
C ASP A 563 -2.01 -19.57 -6.21
N ASP A 564 -2.18 -18.24 -6.22
CA ASP A 564 -1.23 -17.31 -5.60
C ASP A 564 -1.69 -16.83 -4.21
N ALA A 565 -3.00 -16.71 -3.93
CA ALA A 565 -3.52 -16.15 -2.68
C ALA A 565 -4.73 -16.93 -2.07
N PRO A 566 -4.61 -18.25 -1.84
CA PRO A 566 -5.70 -19.08 -1.30
C PRO A 566 -6.21 -18.63 0.07
N VAL A 567 -5.33 -18.27 1.01
CA VAL A 567 -5.73 -17.89 2.37
C VAL A 567 -6.51 -16.57 2.35
N ALA A 568 -6.04 -15.59 1.59
CA ALA A 568 -6.73 -14.32 1.40
C ALA A 568 -8.09 -14.49 0.71
N ALA A 569 -8.18 -15.34 -0.31
CA ALA A 569 -9.42 -15.63 -1.02
C ALA A 569 -10.47 -16.26 -0.10
N VAL A 570 -10.09 -17.28 0.68
CA VAL A 570 -10.99 -17.91 1.66
C VAL A 570 -11.43 -16.91 2.71
N ARG A 571 -10.50 -16.11 3.25
CA ARG A 571 -10.83 -15.10 4.26
C ARG A 571 -11.85 -14.10 3.75
N ILE A 572 -11.61 -13.52 2.57
CA ILE A 572 -12.49 -12.49 2.02
C ILE A 572 -13.88 -13.06 1.70
N ALA A 573 -13.96 -14.31 1.21
CA ALA A 573 -15.22 -14.99 0.95
C ALA A 573 -15.99 -15.28 2.26
N GLN A 574 -15.31 -15.71 3.32
CA GLN A 574 -15.93 -15.93 4.63
C GLN A 574 -16.47 -14.62 5.23
N LEU A 575 -15.70 -13.53 5.15
CA LEU A 575 -16.12 -12.20 5.61
C LEU A 575 -17.34 -11.69 4.82
N ALA A 576 -17.31 -11.82 3.49
CA ALA A 576 -18.43 -11.46 2.63
C ALA A 576 -19.70 -12.27 2.95
N ARG A 577 -19.58 -13.60 3.13
CA ARG A 577 -20.72 -14.48 3.49
C ARG A 577 -21.38 -14.11 4.82
N ARG A 578 -20.65 -13.49 5.74
CA ARG A 578 -21.16 -13.03 7.04
C ARG A 578 -21.64 -11.56 7.03
N GLY A 579 -21.64 -10.89 5.87
CA GLY A 579 -22.08 -9.51 5.74
C GLY A 579 -21.09 -8.47 6.30
N PHE A 580 -19.82 -8.82 6.51
CA PHE A 580 -18.83 -7.91 7.12
C PHE A 580 -18.65 -6.60 6.33
N TYR A 581 -18.76 -6.68 5.00
CA TYR A 581 -18.55 -5.53 4.10
C TYR A 581 -19.83 -4.70 3.86
N ASP A 582 -20.98 -5.14 4.37
CA ASP A 582 -22.26 -4.48 4.11
C ASP A 582 -22.30 -3.10 4.77
N GLY A 583 -22.69 -2.09 3.99
CA GLY A 583 -22.72 -0.69 4.45
C GLY A 583 -21.35 -0.01 4.58
N LEU A 584 -20.24 -0.70 4.27
CA LEU A 584 -18.91 -0.09 4.26
C LEU A 584 -18.68 0.78 3.01
N THR A 585 -17.67 1.65 3.09
CA THR A 585 -17.36 2.62 2.03
C THR A 585 -15.94 2.46 1.49
N TRP A 586 -15.77 2.89 0.24
CA TRP A 586 -14.46 3.18 -0.34
C TRP A 586 -13.99 4.55 0.15
N HIS A 587 -13.38 4.57 1.32
CA HIS A 587 -13.06 5.81 2.04
C HIS A 587 -11.76 6.47 1.58
N ARG A 588 -10.86 5.71 0.93
CA ARG A 588 -9.62 6.26 0.40
C ARG A 588 -9.51 6.02 -1.09
N MET A 589 -9.40 7.10 -1.85
CA MET A 589 -9.19 7.07 -3.28
C MET A 589 -7.95 7.87 -3.62
N VAL A 590 -6.89 7.17 -4.03
CA VAL A 590 -5.67 7.79 -4.54
C VAL A 590 -5.67 7.66 -6.06
N PRO A 591 -5.88 8.76 -6.80
CA PRO A 591 -5.99 8.67 -8.24
C PRO A 591 -4.75 8.08 -8.89
N ASN A 592 -4.96 7.22 -9.88
CA ASN A 592 -3.91 6.48 -10.59
C ASN A 592 -3.09 5.52 -9.71
N PHE A 593 -3.57 5.18 -8.52
CA PHE A 593 -2.94 4.23 -7.63
C PHE A 593 -3.94 3.22 -7.08
N VAL A 594 -4.80 3.61 -6.13
CA VAL A 594 -5.63 2.65 -5.40
C VAL A 594 -6.99 3.23 -5.01
N LEU A 595 -8.01 2.37 -5.07
CA LEU A 595 -9.27 2.54 -4.37
C LEU A 595 -9.24 1.59 -3.17
N GLN A 596 -9.35 2.13 -1.95
CA GLN A 596 -9.19 1.40 -0.71
C GLN A 596 -10.44 1.52 0.16
N GLY A 597 -10.84 0.40 0.73
CA GLY A 597 -12.07 0.18 1.48
C GLY A 597 -12.02 -1.14 2.23
N GLY A 598 -13.16 -1.56 2.77
CA GLY A 598 -13.25 -2.82 3.54
C GLY A 598 -12.95 -2.68 5.03
N SER A 599 -12.60 -1.48 5.50
CA SER A 599 -12.42 -1.18 6.92
C SER A 599 -13.67 -0.51 7.53
N PRO A 600 -14.17 -0.99 8.69
CA PRO A 600 -15.21 -0.33 9.44
C PRO A 600 -14.88 1.12 9.78
N GLY A 601 -15.90 1.98 9.81
CA GLY A 601 -15.73 3.39 10.20
C GLY A 601 -14.86 4.23 9.26
N ALA A 602 -14.56 3.74 8.06
CA ALA A 602 -13.64 4.41 7.13
C ALA A 602 -12.23 4.63 7.71
N ASN A 603 -11.78 3.69 8.56
CA ASN A 603 -10.55 3.80 9.33
C ASN A 603 -9.55 2.70 8.94
N GLU A 604 -8.36 3.08 8.44
CA GLU A 604 -7.30 2.14 8.03
C GLU A 604 -6.73 1.29 9.18
N TYR A 605 -6.95 1.69 10.44
CA TYR A 605 -6.57 0.95 11.64
C TYR A 605 -7.68 0.03 12.17
N ALA A 606 -8.86 0.05 11.53
CA ALA A 606 -9.95 -0.84 11.81
C ALA A 606 -9.95 -1.98 10.78
N GLY A 607 -9.97 -3.21 11.27
CA GLY A 607 -9.98 -4.40 10.44
C GLY A 607 -10.47 -5.60 11.22
N ASP A 608 -10.70 -6.66 10.48
CA ASP A 608 -10.94 -7.98 11.03
C ASP A 608 -9.70 -8.46 11.84
N GLY A 609 -9.95 -9.07 13.00
CA GLY A 609 -8.93 -9.26 14.04
C GLY A 609 -7.96 -10.43 13.84
N PRO A 610 -8.38 -11.60 13.33
CA PRO A 610 -7.50 -12.76 13.20
C PRO A 610 -6.31 -12.54 12.27
N PHE A 611 -5.16 -13.12 12.64
CA PHE A 611 -3.92 -13.02 11.88
C PHE A 611 -4.01 -13.77 10.55
N ILE A 612 -3.47 -13.14 9.50
CA ILE A 612 -3.18 -13.75 8.22
C ILE A 612 -1.78 -13.32 7.79
N ARG A 613 -0.98 -14.25 7.29
CA ARG A 613 0.33 -13.94 6.70
C ARG A 613 0.18 -13.30 5.32
N ASP A 614 1.26 -12.69 4.84
CA ASP A 614 1.34 -12.25 3.45
C ASP A 614 1.45 -13.43 2.45
N GLU A 615 0.68 -13.35 1.37
CA GLU A 615 0.72 -14.25 0.21
C GLU A 615 1.33 -13.53 -1.01
N LEU A 616 2.66 -13.40 -1.00
CA LEU A 616 3.38 -12.62 -2.00
C LEU A 616 3.48 -13.37 -3.34
N GLY A 617 3.18 -12.68 -4.44
CA GLY A 617 3.23 -13.24 -5.81
C GLY A 617 3.90 -12.31 -6.81
N VAL A 618 4.01 -12.78 -8.06
CA VAL A 618 4.55 -12.00 -9.19
C VAL A 618 3.49 -11.17 -9.92
N LEU A 619 2.23 -11.38 -9.58
CA LEU A 619 1.12 -10.64 -10.16
C LEU A 619 1.22 -9.17 -9.77
N THR A 620 1.18 -8.33 -10.79
CA THR A 620 1.15 -6.89 -10.59
C THR A 620 -0.23 -6.44 -10.19
N HIS A 621 -0.30 -5.46 -9.30
CA HIS A 621 -1.51 -4.68 -9.03
C HIS A 621 -1.84 -3.75 -10.21
N ALA A 622 -2.23 -4.34 -11.34
CA ALA A 622 -2.73 -3.62 -12.49
C ALA A 622 -4.15 -3.08 -12.19
N ARG A 623 -4.65 -2.18 -13.04
CA ARG A 623 -6.03 -1.71 -12.92
C ARG A 623 -6.98 -2.91 -13.02
N GLY A 624 -7.86 -3.05 -12.03
CA GLY A 624 -8.80 -4.18 -11.94
C GLY A 624 -8.36 -5.29 -10.99
N THR A 625 -7.16 -5.21 -10.43
CA THR A 625 -6.69 -6.14 -9.39
C THR A 625 -7.21 -5.73 -8.01
N LEU A 626 -7.70 -6.70 -7.24
CA LEU A 626 -7.98 -6.56 -5.82
C LEU A 626 -6.81 -7.17 -5.03
N GLY A 627 -6.36 -6.49 -3.98
CA GLY A 627 -5.32 -7.00 -3.08
C GLY A 627 -5.62 -6.59 -1.65
N LEU A 628 -5.02 -7.30 -0.69
CA LEU A 628 -5.07 -6.94 0.72
C LEU A 628 -3.92 -5.98 1.04
N SER A 629 -4.19 -5.00 1.90
CA SER A 629 -3.16 -4.09 2.39
C SER A 629 -2.28 -4.81 3.40
N THR A 630 -0.97 -4.82 3.21
CA THR A 630 0.03 -5.37 4.15
C THR A 630 0.27 -4.44 5.36
N ARG A 631 -0.75 -3.64 5.74
CA ARG A 631 -0.66 -2.70 6.87
C ARG A 631 -1.10 -3.46 8.11
N GLY A 632 -0.14 -4.12 8.74
CA GLY A 632 -0.31 -5.07 9.84
C GLY A 632 0.92 -5.94 9.82
#